data_AF-A0A7K4GXD4-F1
#
_entry.id   AF-A0A7K4GXD4-F1
#
_cell.length_a   1.000
_cell.length_b   1.000
_cell.length_c   1.000
_cell.angle_alpha   90.00
_cell.angle_beta   90.00
_cell.angle_gamma   90.00
#
_symmetry.space_group_name_H-M   'P 1'
#
loop_
_entity.id
_entity.type
_entity.pdbx_description
1 polymer ?
#
loop_
_entity_poly.entity_id
_entity_poly.type
_entity_poly.pdbx_seq_one_letter_code
_entity_poly.pdbx_strand_id
1 'polypeptide(L)' 'MEHIPNVVVAKVNSFTCSDPGQNIIRNDILEQDLNRIVVAACTPKIHEPTYRAVLIEAGLSPYYFQMVNLREHCSFVHR' A
#
# COMPACT_ATOMS: atom_id res chain seq x y z
N MET A 1 0.75 9.27 -17.98
CA MET A 1 0.75 8.20 -16.96
C MET A 1 0.36 6.94 -17.70
N GLU A 2 1.29 6.00 -17.83
CA GLU A 2 1.03 4.77 -18.58
C GLU A 2 0.00 3.92 -17.84
N HIS A 3 -0.97 3.36 -18.58
CA HIS A 3 -1.99 2.51 -18.00
C HIS A 3 -1.37 1.16 -17.64
N ILE A 4 -1.26 0.88 -16.34
CA ILE A 4 -0.78 -0.42 -15.84
C ILE A 4 -1.99 -1.36 -15.75
N PRO A 5 -1.95 -2.54 -16.41
CA PRO A 5 -3.03 -3.51 -16.33
C PRO A 5 -3.38 -3.88 -14.88
N ASN A 6 -4.68 -3.99 -14.59
CA ASN A 6 -5.24 -4.40 -13.30
C ASN A 6 -5.08 -3.38 -12.16
N VAL A 7 -4.58 -2.17 -12.41
CA VAL A 7 -4.60 -1.09 -11.42
C VAL A 7 -5.96 -0.39 -11.45
N VAL A 8 -6.87 -0.82 -10.57
CA VAL A 8 -8.24 -0.28 -10.46
C VAL A 8 -8.22 1.14 -9.86
N VAL A 9 -7.35 1.36 -8.86
CA VAL A 9 -7.20 2.65 -8.17
C VAL A 9 -5.75 2.91 -7.83
N ALA A 10 -5.33 4.17 -7.96
CA ALA A 10 -4.02 4.66 -7.53
C ALA A 10 -4.19 6.01 -6.83
N LYS A 11 -3.60 6.15 -5.64
CA LYS A 11 -3.70 7.36 -4.81
C LYS A 11 -2.32 7.75 -4.27
N VAL A 12 -2.10 9.05 -4.11
CA VAL A 12 -0.92 9.60 -3.44
C VAL A 12 -1.36 10.13 -2.08
N ASN A 13 -0.70 9.68 -1.03
CA ASN A 13 -0.93 10.13 0.35
C ASN A 13 0.42 10.36 1.03
N SER A 14 0.58 11.51 1.69
CA SER A 14 1.81 11.87 2.39
C SER A 14 2.09 10.99 3.62
N PHE A 15 1.06 10.40 4.22
CA PHE A 15 1.18 9.61 5.45
C PHE A 15 0.37 8.30 5.38
N THR A 16 0.68 7.45 4.41
CA THR A 16 -0.04 6.18 4.19
C THR A 16 -0.05 5.24 5.40
N CYS A 17 0.97 5.27 6.25
CA CYS A 17 1.05 4.42 7.45
C CYS A 17 0.24 4.96 8.65
N SER A 18 -0.25 6.20 8.61
CA SER A 18 -1.11 6.75 9.66
C SER A 18 -2.48 6.05 9.67
N ASP A 19 -3.21 6.10 10.79
CA ASP A 19 -4.55 5.49 10.87
C ASP A 19 -5.49 5.98 9.74
N PRO A 20 -5.53 7.29 9.40
CA PRO A 20 -6.28 7.75 8.22
C PRO A 20 -5.80 7.11 6.91
N GLY A 21 -4.49 6.96 6.73
CA GLY A 21 -3.90 6.32 5.55
C GLY A 21 -4.24 4.84 5.43
N GLN A 22 -4.21 4.12 6.56
CA GLN A 22 -4.61 2.72 6.65
C GLN A 22 -6.11 2.55 6.34
N ASN A 23 -6.96 3.45 6.86
CA ASN A 23 -8.39 3.44 6.57
C ASN A 23 -8.71 3.66 5.09
N ILE A 24 -7.92 4.48 4.38
CA ILE A 24 -8.09 4.64 2.93
C ILE A 24 -7.89 3.30 2.22
N ILE A 25 -6.82 2.56 2.53
CA ILE A 25 -6.55 1.25 1.93
C ILE A 25 -7.67 0.26 2.27
N ARG A 26 -8.08 0.21 3.54
CA ARG A 26 -9.16 -0.68 4.00
C ARG A 26 -10.47 -0.41 3.26
N ASN A 27 -10.86 0.86 3.15
CA ASN A 27 -12.10 1.24 2.48
C ASN A 27 -12.02 0.94 0.97
N ASP A 28 -10.88 1.21 0.33
CA ASP A 28 -10.69 0.91 -1.08
C ASP A 28 -10.79 -0.60 -1.37
N ILE A 29 -10.25 -1.45 -0.48
CA ILE A 29 -10.39 -2.92 -0.58
C ILE A 29 -11.88 -3.30 -0.60
N LEU A 30 -12.68 -2.77 0.33
CA LEU A 30 -14.08 -3.14 0.50
C LEU A 30 -14.99 -2.53 -0.59
N GLU A 31 -14.77 -1.28 -0.95
CA GLU A 31 -15.62 -0.54 -1.90
C GLU A 31 -15.39 -0.96 -3.36
N GLN A 32 -14.17 -1.38 -3.69
CA GLN A 32 -13.78 -1.72 -5.07
C GLN A 32 -13.48 -3.21 -5.28
N ASP A 33 -13.74 -4.04 -4.27
CA ASP A 33 -13.49 -5.50 -4.30
C ASP A 33 -12.04 -5.82 -4.73
N LEU A 34 -11.08 -5.10 -4.13
CA LEU A 34 -9.67 -5.26 -4.47
C LEU A 34 -9.12 -6.56 -3.92
N ASN A 35 -8.33 -7.25 -4.75
CA ASN A 35 -7.70 -8.51 -4.38
C ASN A 35 -6.17 -8.43 -4.27
N ARG A 36 -5.53 -7.30 -4.60
CA ARG A 36 -4.09 -7.08 -4.50
C ARG A 36 -3.81 -5.63 -4.10
N ILE A 37 -2.83 -5.43 -3.22
CA ILE A 37 -2.48 -4.10 -2.71
C ILE A 37 -0.98 -3.89 -2.86
N VAL A 38 -0.60 -2.75 -3.43
CA VAL A 38 0.79 -2.31 -3.54
C VAL A 38 0.94 -0.97 -2.82
N VAL A 39 1.90 -0.88 -1.90
CA VAL A 39 2.25 0.40 -1.27
C VAL A 39 3.69 0.75 -1.59
N ALA A 40 3.88 1.85 -2.30
CA ALA A 40 5.18 2.40 -2.63
C ALA A 40 5.58 3.47 -1.60
N ALA A 41 6.42 3.10 -0.63
CA ALA A 41 6.81 3.97 0.49
C ALA A 41 8.20 3.60 1.03
N CYS A 42 8.28 3.26 2.32
CA CYS A 42 9.52 2.89 3.00
C CYS A 42 9.90 1.41 2.81
N THR A 43 10.96 1.00 3.48
CA THR A 43 11.37 -0.40 3.58
C THR A 43 10.25 -1.31 4.12
N PRO A 44 10.10 -2.53 3.57
CA PRO A 44 9.17 -3.53 4.10
C PRO A 44 9.48 -3.91 5.56
N LYS A 45 10.73 -3.78 6.00
CA LYS A 45 11.15 -4.13 7.36
C LYS A 45 10.43 -3.33 8.47
N ILE A 46 9.84 -2.18 8.13
CA ILE A 46 9.19 -1.30 9.10
C ILE A 46 7.66 -1.50 9.06
N HIS A 47 7.01 -1.17 7.93
CA HIS A 47 5.55 -1.06 7.88
C HIS A 47 4.84 -2.18 7.10
N GLU A 48 5.55 -3.17 6.56
CA GLU A 48 4.86 -4.33 5.96
C GLU A 48 3.92 -5.04 6.95
N PRO A 49 4.30 -5.28 8.23
CA PRO A 49 3.37 -5.86 9.20
C PRO A 49 2.12 -5.01 9.41
N THR A 50 2.26 -3.67 9.41
CA THR A 50 1.14 -2.73 9.52
C THR A 50 0.14 -2.91 8.38
N TYR A 51 0.60 -2.88 7.13
CA TYR A 51 -0.31 -3.02 5.98
C TYR A 51 -0.89 -4.43 5.86
N ARG A 52 -0.14 -5.47 6.24
CA ARG A 52 -0.69 -6.83 6.30
C ARG A 52 -1.84 -6.93 7.31
N ALA A 53 -1.76 -6.23 8.44
CA ALA A 53 -2.87 -6.16 9.39
C ALA A 53 -4.10 -5.46 8.78
N VAL A 54 -3.90 -4.37 8.04
CA VAL A 54 -4.98 -3.69 7.29
C VAL A 54 -5.69 -4.63 6.32
N LEU A 55 -4.92 -5.45 5.56
CA LEU A 55 -5.52 -6.45 4.66
C LEU A 55 -6.34 -7.48 5.43
N ILE A 56 -5.82 -7.98 6.56
CA ILE A 56 -6.53 -8.95 7.41
C ILE A 56 -7.84 -8.34 7.92
N GLU A 57 -7.83 -7.09 8.39
CA GLU A 57 -9.01 -6.36 8.85
C GLU A 57 -10.04 -6.09 7.74
N ALA A 58 -9.59 -6.05 6.48
CA ALA A 58 -10.43 -5.94 5.30
C ALA A 58 -10.91 -7.31 4.76
N GLY A 59 -10.54 -8.42 5.41
CA GLY A 59 -10.92 -9.78 4.99
C GLY A 59 -10.05 -10.36 3.85
N LEU A 60 -8.90 -9.74 3.57
CA LEU A 60 -7.97 -10.16 2.51
C LEU A 60 -6.78 -10.93 3.08
N SER A 61 -6.23 -11.86 2.30
CA SER A 61 -4.98 -12.54 2.67
C SER A 61 -3.86 -11.52 2.84
N PRO A 62 -3.07 -11.56 3.93
CA PRO A 62 -1.93 -10.64 4.12
C PRO A 62 -0.85 -10.83 3.05
N TYR A 63 -0.82 -11.98 2.36
CA TYR A 63 0.14 -12.27 1.29
C TYR A 63 -0.27 -11.69 -0.08
N TYR A 64 -1.40 -11.00 -0.15
CA TYR A 64 -1.80 -10.22 -1.34
C TYR A 64 -1.31 -8.77 -1.30
N PHE A 65 -0.47 -8.46 -0.32
CA PHE A 65 0.22 -7.18 -0.18
C PHE A 65 1.64 -7.24 -0.74
N GLN A 66 2.06 -6.17 -1.44
CA GLN A 66 3.44 -5.94 -1.85
C GLN A 66 3.91 -4.54 -1.44
N MET A 67 5.03 -4.48 -0.72
CA MET A 67 5.72 -3.22 -0.44
C MET A 67 6.72 -2.89 -1.56
N VAL A 68 6.77 -1.63 -1.99
CA VAL A 68 7.80 -1.11 -2.89
C VAL A 68 8.59 -0.03 -2.15
N ASN A 69 9.89 -0.24 -1.95
CA ASN A 69 10.74 0.69 -1.21
C ASN A 69 11.24 1.81 -2.15
N LEU A 70 10.56 2.96 -2.12
CA LEU A 70 10.97 4.15 -2.85
C LEU A 70 11.69 5.19 -1.97
N ARG A 71 11.74 4.98 -0.65
CA ARG A 71 12.39 5.92 0.27
C ARG A 71 13.86 5.58 0.47
N GLU A 72 14.16 4.54 1.22
CA GLU A 72 15.54 4.19 1.56
C GLU A 72 16.35 3.75 0.33
N HIS A 73 15.72 3.10 -0.64
CA HIS A 73 16.40 2.61 -1.85
C HIS A 73 16.31 3.57 -3.04
N CYS A 74 15.65 4.72 -2.92
CA CYS A 74 15.54 5.68 -4.02
C CYS A 74 15.64 7.13 -3.54
N SER A 75 14.58 7.71 -2.97
CA SER A 75 14.55 9.16 -2.68
C SER A 75 15.63 9.62 -1.68
N PHE A 76 16.08 8.75 -0.77
CA PHE A 76 17.15 9.08 0.15
C PHE A 76 18.54 9.05 -0.49
N VAL A 77 18.75 8.22 -1.51
CA VAL A 77 20.06 7.95 -2.14
C VAL A 77 20.25 8.66 -3.50
N HIS A 78 19.21 9.30 -4.03
CA HIS A 78 19.24 10.03 -5.31
C HIS A 78 18.82 11.49 -5.14
N ARG A 79 19.56 12.25 -4.33
CA ARG A 79 19.33 13.68 -4.09
C ARG A 79 19.96 14.55 -5.15
#